data_AF-A0A0T5YX57-F1
#
_entry.id   AF-A0A0T5YX57-F1
#
_cell.length_a   1.000
_cell.length_b   1.000
_cell.length_c   1.000
_cell.angle_alpha   90.00
_cell.angle_beta   90.00
_cell.angle_gamma   90.00
#
_symmetry.space_group_name_H-M   'P 1'
#
loop_
_entity.id
_entity.type
_entity.pdbx_description
1 polymer ?
#
loop_
_entity_poly.entity_id
_entity_poly.type
_entity_poly.pdbx_seq_one_letter_code
_entity_poly.pdbx_strand_id
1 'polypeptide(L)'
;MFSAPGLYSARLLILLLIVLTEPVMAGGVLDSLIMPGEVIQGHARFEQQCEQCHEKLKKAEQNSRCLACHDHQNIAEDIKNRKGFHGRSENVRNSACKHCHTDHKGRSARIVLFDEAAFDHQASDFVLRGAHQSLACRACHPKKQAYSQAKSDCFSCHEQDDNHRGRLGKSCDNCHQEEAWKRAEFDHDLDTNYPLEGKHRELGCKLCHAGENYKDTPLACVACHQLNDVHSGKYGNSCPACHITQEWKDLHFNHDLDTKYKLKGGHKKASCNGCHQDNPYEKKPKQSCYSCHRLDDVHKGVNGEKCTKCHTTQGWSEVAFDHAKDTHFPLRGKHDGLVCEACHKVAGKKRALRMECVACHMDDDSHNEQQGDQCQRCHNEQGWSVDVLFDHDLGGFPLIGQHSALACESCHISGRFKDAEKACHTCHQQDDVHEGRFLDSCENCHTPNDWSLWLFEHARQTDYPLEGKHEGLSCHSCHKIKIDPDNKMSQTCYSCHSQQDKHRKAFGRRCERCHTSRSFSDIQMLKR
;
A
#
# COMPACT_ATOMS: atom_id res chain seq x y z
N MET A 1 91.45 -2.55 -93.86
CA MET A 1 92.73 -2.49 -93.14
C MET A 1 92.99 -3.87 -92.55
N PHE A 2 94.04 -4.53 -93.09
CA PHE A 2 94.88 -5.61 -92.53
C PHE A 2 94.18 -6.81 -91.85
N SER A 3 94.36 -8.08 -92.22
CA SER A 3 95.47 -8.73 -92.92
C SER A 3 95.02 -10.04 -93.59
N ALA A 4 95.82 -10.44 -94.57
CA ALA A 4 95.60 -11.52 -95.54
C ALA A 4 96.17 -12.89 -95.04
N PRO A 5 96.57 -13.86 -95.89
CA PRO A 5 95.92 -15.18 -96.03
C PRO A 5 96.89 -16.38 -95.86
N GLY A 6 96.44 -17.62 -96.13
CA GLY A 6 97.32 -18.73 -96.53
C GLY A 6 96.77 -20.09 -96.10
N LEU A 7 96.39 -21.02 -96.98
CA LEU A 7 97.11 -21.78 -98.02
C LEU A 7 97.89 -23.02 -97.51
N TYR A 8 97.58 -24.14 -98.18
CA TYR A 8 98.39 -25.32 -98.47
C TYR A 8 98.57 -26.46 -97.44
N SER A 9 98.01 -27.61 -97.87
CA SER A 9 98.74 -28.87 -98.11
C SER A 9 99.13 -29.78 -96.95
N ALA A 10 98.34 -30.86 -96.84
CA ALA A 10 98.76 -32.26 -96.90
C ALA A 10 100.15 -32.67 -96.35
N ARG A 11 100.13 -33.52 -95.31
CA ARG A 11 100.72 -34.90 -95.25
C ARG A 11 100.56 -35.43 -93.81
N LEU A 12 99.82 -36.52 -93.62
CA LEU A 12 100.27 -37.92 -93.61
C LEU A 12 100.96 -38.29 -92.27
N LEU A 13 100.27 -39.01 -91.37
CA LEU A 13 100.68 -40.30 -90.75
C LEU A 13 99.91 -40.63 -89.44
N ILE A 14 99.21 -41.77 -89.48
CA ILE A 14 99.33 -42.93 -88.56
C ILE A 14 98.71 -42.88 -87.13
N LEU A 15 97.74 -43.80 -86.99
CA LEU A 15 97.32 -44.65 -85.86
C LEU A 15 97.21 -44.06 -84.44
N LEU A 16 95.99 -44.13 -83.88
CA LEU A 16 95.72 -45.04 -82.76
C LEU A 16 94.22 -45.43 -82.69
N LEU A 17 93.95 -46.73 -82.73
CA LEU A 17 92.65 -47.33 -82.39
C LEU A 17 92.39 -47.17 -80.88
N ILE A 18 91.26 -46.58 -80.52
CA ILE A 18 90.55 -46.88 -79.26
C ILE A 18 89.08 -47.05 -79.61
N VAL A 19 88.61 -48.30 -79.58
CA VAL A 19 87.19 -48.63 -79.65
C VAL A 19 86.60 -48.39 -78.26
N LEU A 20 85.89 -47.28 -78.08
CA LEU A 20 84.98 -47.08 -76.96
C LEU A 20 83.67 -47.79 -77.31
N THR A 21 83.43 -48.95 -76.70
CA THR A 21 82.08 -49.52 -76.62
C THR A 21 81.37 -48.84 -75.47
N GLU A 22 80.41 -47.97 -75.77
CA GLU A 22 79.43 -47.55 -74.76
C GLU A 22 78.45 -48.71 -74.51
N PRO A 23 78.16 -49.08 -73.26
CA PRO A 23 77.08 -50.00 -72.98
C PRO A 23 75.76 -49.28 -73.26
N VAL A 24 75.11 -49.60 -74.37
CA VAL A 24 73.69 -49.30 -74.56
C VAL A 24 72.95 -50.03 -73.46
N MET A 25 72.40 -49.27 -72.52
CA MET A 25 71.50 -49.74 -71.47
C MET A 25 70.21 -50.27 -72.12
N ALA A 26 70.23 -51.53 -72.53
CA ALA A 26 69.09 -52.30 -73.03
C ALA A 26 68.11 -52.68 -71.89
N GLY A 27 67.77 -51.73 -71.02
CA GLY A 27 66.93 -51.95 -69.84
C GLY A 27 65.42 -51.86 -70.11
N GLY A 28 64.98 -51.03 -71.06
CA GLY A 28 63.55 -50.72 -71.23
C GLY A 28 62.74 -51.73 -72.05
N VAL A 29 63.34 -52.37 -73.05
CA VAL A 29 62.58 -53.20 -74.02
C VAL A 29 62.18 -54.55 -73.44
N LEU A 30 63.00 -55.13 -72.56
CA LEU A 30 62.70 -56.39 -71.87
C LEU A 30 61.67 -56.23 -70.75
N ASP A 31 61.67 -55.10 -70.04
CA ASP A 31 60.74 -54.83 -68.94
C ASP A 31 59.30 -54.61 -69.46
N SER A 32 59.13 -53.98 -70.64
CA SER A 32 57.82 -53.82 -71.30
C SER A 32 57.19 -55.14 -71.79
N LEU A 33 57.98 -56.20 -72.02
CA LEU A 33 57.49 -57.54 -72.36
C LEU A 33 56.86 -58.28 -71.17
N ILE A 34 57.12 -57.83 -69.94
CA ILE A 34 56.67 -58.45 -68.68
C ILE A 34 55.54 -57.61 -68.02
N MET A 35 55.10 -56.54 -68.69
CA MET A 35 54.04 -55.66 -68.19
C MET A 35 52.68 -56.37 -68.23
N PRO A 36 51.93 -56.45 -67.10
CA PRO A 36 50.63 -57.14 -67.05
C PRO A 36 49.55 -56.54 -67.96
N GLY A 37 49.71 -55.28 -68.36
CA GLY A 37 48.80 -54.52 -69.20
C GLY A 37 49.18 -53.03 -69.19
N GLU A 38 48.59 -52.26 -70.10
CA GLU A 38 48.81 -50.80 -70.17
C GLU A 38 48.53 -50.13 -68.81
N VAL A 39 49.33 -49.11 -68.48
CA VAL A 39 49.05 -48.29 -67.30
C VAL A 39 47.83 -47.40 -67.52
N ILE A 40 47.16 -47.01 -66.45
CA ILE A 40 46.01 -46.09 -66.47
C ILE A 40 46.31 -44.79 -67.23
N GLN A 41 45.26 -44.12 -67.72
CA GLN A 41 45.40 -42.88 -68.50
C GLN A 41 46.25 -41.81 -67.80
N GLY A 42 46.12 -41.66 -66.47
CA GLY A 42 46.86 -40.67 -65.69
C GLY A 42 48.37 -40.91 -65.63
N HIS A 43 48.82 -42.16 -65.81
CA HIS A 43 50.23 -42.53 -65.81
C HIS A 43 50.76 -42.92 -67.20
N ALA A 44 49.96 -42.79 -68.26
CA ALA A 44 50.33 -43.17 -69.63
C ALA A 44 51.69 -42.60 -70.09
N ARG A 45 52.02 -41.37 -69.66
CA ARG A 45 53.31 -40.72 -69.97
C ARG A 45 54.55 -41.43 -69.38
N PHE A 46 54.37 -42.27 -68.36
CA PHE A 46 55.45 -42.96 -67.66
C PHE A 46 55.54 -44.45 -68.00
N GLU A 47 54.72 -44.94 -68.94
CA GLU A 47 54.59 -46.37 -69.26
C GLU A 47 55.93 -47.05 -69.60
N GLN A 48 56.84 -46.33 -70.24
CA GLN A 48 58.16 -46.84 -70.64
C GLN A 48 59.26 -46.56 -69.60
N GLN A 49 58.92 -45.94 -68.47
CA GLN A 49 59.86 -45.53 -67.40
C GLN A 49 59.59 -46.34 -66.13
N CYS A 50 59.78 -47.66 -66.21
CA CYS A 50 59.42 -48.61 -65.16
C CYS A 50 60.06 -48.27 -63.79
N GLU A 51 61.27 -47.71 -63.80
CA GLU A 51 62.03 -47.31 -62.62
C GLU A 51 61.43 -46.16 -61.81
N GLN A 52 60.52 -45.37 -62.41
CA GLN A 52 59.79 -44.32 -61.70
C GLN A 52 58.82 -44.93 -60.67
N CYS A 53 58.30 -46.12 -60.96
CA CYS A 53 57.34 -46.82 -60.12
C CYS A 53 57.92 -48.05 -59.41
N HIS A 54 58.94 -48.71 -59.98
CA HIS A 54 59.50 -49.96 -59.46
C HIS A 54 60.98 -49.84 -59.09
N GLU A 55 61.32 -50.29 -57.88
CA GLU A 55 62.71 -50.40 -57.45
C GLU A 55 63.26 -51.82 -57.65
N LYS A 56 64.40 -51.94 -58.33
CA LYS A 56 65.05 -53.23 -58.56
C LYS A 56 65.55 -53.80 -57.22
N LEU A 57 65.18 -55.05 -56.92
CA LEU A 57 65.60 -55.85 -55.76
C LEU A 57 65.07 -55.41 -54.37
N LYS A 58 64.25 -54.35 -54.26
CA LYS A 58 63.59 -53.93 -53.00
C LYS A 58 62.10 -53.60 -53.20
N LYS A 59 61.24 -54.62 -53.10
CA LYS A 59 59.77 -54.46 -53.21
C LYS A 59 59.15 -53.60 -52.09
N ALA A 60 59.84 -53.37 -50.99
CA ALA A 60 59.33 -52.68 -49.80
C ALA A 60 59.26 -51.15 -49.91
N GLU A 61 59.96 -50.53 -50.87
CA GLU A 61 60.07 -49.06 -50.98
C GLU A 61 59.18 -48.47 -52.10
N GLN A 62 58.27 -49.25 -52.69
CA GLN A 62 57.42 -48.76 -53.79
C GLN A 62 56.42 -47.66 -53.35
N ASN A 63 55.92 -47.72 -52.11
CA ASN A 63 54.98 -46.71 -51.58
C ASN A 63 55.60 -45.30 -51.52
N SER A 64 56.89 -45.18 -51.20
CA SER A 64 57.55 -43.86 -51.10
C SER A 64 57.65 -43.19 -52.48
N ARG A 65 57.82 -43.97 -53.55
CA ARG A 65 57.78 -43.48 -54.94
C ARG A 65 56.39 -43.00 -55.33
N CYS A 66 55.34 -43.74 -54.95
CA CYS A 66 53.96 -43.29 -55.16
C CYS A 66 53.71 -41.96 -54.45
N LEU A 67 54.10 -41.84 -53.18
CA LEU A 67 53.93 -40.61 -52.41
C LEU A 67 54.77 -39.46 -52.96
N ALA A 68 56.00 -39.69 -53.42
CA ALA A 68 56.84 -38.64 -54.00
C ALA A 68 56.16 -37.88 -55.15
N CYS A 69 55.28 -38.53 -55.91
CA CYS A 69 54.46 -37.89 -56.93
C CYS A 69 53.06 -37.51 -56.45
N HIS A 70 52.39 -38.33 -55.63
CA HIS A 70 50.98 -38.12 -55.24
C HIS A 70 50.79 -37.28 -53.97
N ASP A 71 51.86 -36.88 -53.28
CA ASP A 71 51.76 -36.06 -52.06
C ASP A 71 51.26 -34.63 -52.32
N HIS A 72 51.14 -34.20 -53.58
CA HIS A 72 50.37 -33.00 -53.93
C HIS A 72 48.88 -33.11 -53.58
N GLN A 73 48.40 -34.30 -53.19
CA GLN A 73 47.06 -34.54 -52.65
C GLN A 73 47.06 -34.68 -51.12
N ASN A 74 48.15 -34.30 -50.46
CA ASN A 74 48.36 -34.34 -49.01
C ASN A 74 48.27 -35.75 -48.39
N ILE A 75 48.49 -36.81 -49.17
CA ILE A 75 48.33 -38.19 -48.70
C ILE A 75 49.37 -38.55 -47.64
N ALA A 76 50.63 -38.12 -47.79
CA ALA A 76 51.66 -38.40 -46.80
C ALA A 76 51.41 -37.59 -45.51
N GLU A 77 50.89 -36.37 -45.64
CA GLU A 77 50.49 -35.54 -44.50
C GLU A 77 49.30 -36.15 -43.75
N ASP A 78 48.27 -36.61 -44.46
CA ASP A 78 47.12 -37.32 -43.90
C ASP A 78 47.56 -38.55 -43.12
N ILE A 79 48.42 -39.38 -43.72
CA ILE A 79 49.03 -40.55 -43.08
C ILE A 79 49.77 -40.18 -41.79
N LYS A 80 50.60 -39.13 -41.85
CA LYS A 80 51.41 -38.67 -40.71
C LYS A 80 50.54 -38.10 -39.59
N ASN A 81 49.55 -37.28 -39.93
CA ASN A 81 48.71 -36.55 -38.99
C ASN A 81 47.44 -37.31 -38.58
N ARG A 82 47.24 -38.53 -39.09
CA ARG A 82 46.04 -39.35 -38.89
C ARG A 82 44.75 -38.63 -39.30
N LYS A 83 44.80 -37.94 -40.43
CA LYS A 83 43.66 -37.25 -41.06
C LYS A 83 43.28 -37.97 -42.35
N GLY A 84 42.06 -37.73 -42.84
CA GLY A 84 41.56 -38.38 -44.04
C GLY A 84 41.46 -39.90 -43.89
N PHE A 85 40.91 -40.55 -44.92
CA PHE A 85 40.76 -42.01 -44.91
C PHE A 85 42.12 -42.74 -44.85
N HIS A 86 43.12 -42.25 -45.58
CA HIS A 86 44.45 -42.87 -45.63
C HIS A 86 45.22 -42.78 -44.31
N GLY A 87 44.96 -41.76 -43.48
CA GLY A 87 45.60 -41.60 -42.18
C GLY A 87 44.85 -42.21 -41.00
N ARG A 88 43.51 -42.17 -41.01
CA ARG A 88 42.68 -42.67 -39.91
C ARG A 88 42.53 -44.18 -39.91
N SER A 89 42.43 -44.80 -41.09
CA SER A 89 42.35 -46.26 -41.19
C SER A 89 43.74 -46.88 -41.01
N GLU A 90 43.92 -47.62 -39.91
CA GLU A 90 45.18 -48.30 -39.60
C GLU A 90 45.58 -49.30 -40.70
N ASN A 91 44.61 -50.05 -41.21
CA ASN A 91 44.83 -51.03 -42.28
C ASN A 91 45.29 -50.34 -43.57
N VAL A 92 44.69 -49.20 -43.92
CA VAL A 92 45.04 -48.46 -45.14
C VAL A 92 46.43 -47.83 -45.00
N ARG A 93 46.71 -47.19 -43.86
CA ARG A 93 47.98 -46.51 -43.58
C ARG A 93 49.19 -47.44 -43.70
N ASN A 94 49.03 -48.70 -43.27
CA ASN A 94 50.09 -49.69 -43.25
C ASN A 94 50.11 -50.60 -44.51
N SER A 95 49.15 -50.44 -45.42
CA SER A 95 49.06 -51.26 -46.64
C SER A 95 49.94 -50.74 -47.77
N ALA A 96 50.35 -51.64 -48.66
CA ALA A 96 50.98 -51.24 -49.92
C ALA A 96 49.95 -50.54 -50.82
N CYS A 97 50.27 -49.38 -51.40
CA CYS A 97 49.32 -48.59 -52.21
C CYS A 97 48.70 -49.43 -53.33
N LYS A 98 49.51 -50.30 -53.95
CA LYS A 98 49.10 -51.21 -55.04
C LYS A 98 47.98 -52.19 -54.68
N HIS A 99 47.73 -52.44 -53.40
CA HIS A 99 46.68 -53.35 -52.95
C HIS A 99 45.29 -52.76 -53.25
N CYS A 100 45.16 -51.44 -53.13
CA CYS A 100 43.91 -50.72 -53.41
C CYS A 100 43.96 -49.97 -54.75
N HIS A 101 45.15 -49.54 -55.18
CA HIS A 101 45.39 -48.77 -56.41
C HIS A 101 46.02 -49.65 -57.50
N THR A 102 45.26 -49.98 -58.54
CA THR A 102 45.77 -50.82 -59.65
C THR A 102 46.09 -49.99 -60.89
N ASP A 103 47.34 -50.04 -61.34
CA ASP A 103 47.83 -49.22 -62.46
C ASP A 103 47.77 -49.95 -63.81
N HIS A 104 48.17 -51.22 -63.85
CA HIS A 104 48.34 -52.02 -65.09
C HIS A 104 47.07 -52.72 -65.59
N LYS A 105 45.89 -52.12 -65.38
CA LYS A 105 44.60 -52.71 -65.80
C LYS A 105 44.00 -52.07 -67.06
N GLY A 106 44.76 -51.21 -67.74
CA GLY A 106 44.33 -50.49 -68.94
C GLY A 106 43.92 -49.04 -68.68
N ARG A 107 43.87 -48.25 -69.76
CA ARG A 107 43.70 -46.78 -69.73
C ARG A 107 42.46 -46.32 -68.97
N SER A 108 41.34 -47.02 -69.12
CA SER A 108 40.04 -46.71 -68.54
C SER A 108 39.77 -47.41 -67.21
N ALA A 109 40.74 -48.14 -66.67
CA ALA A 109 40.54 -48.90 -65.44
C ALA A 109 40.23 -47.98 -64.25
N ARG A 110 39.25 -48.39 -63.43
CA ARG A 110 39.00 -47.76 -62.13
C ARG A 110 40.16 -48.13 -61.20
N ILE A 111 40.98 -47.13 -60.90
CA ILE A 111 42.22 -47.28 -60.12
C ILE A 111 41.92 -47.84 -58.71
N VAL A 112 40.84 -47.35 -58.09
CA VAL A 112 40.42 -47.73 -56.73
C VAL A 112 39.10 -48.48 -56.78
N LEU A 113 39.14 -49.75 -56.38
CA LEU A 113 37.96 -50.56 -56.15
C LEU A 113 37.37 -50.22 -54.77
N PHE A 114 36.68 -49.08 -54.70
CA PHE A 114 36.01 -48.61 -53.49
C PHE A 114 34.58 -49.15 -53.46
N ASP A 115 34.27 -49.93 -52.42
CA ASP A 115 32.92 -50.40 -52.11
C ASP A 115 32.21 -49.35 -51.24
N GLU A 116 31.24 -48.67 -51.82
CA GLU A 116 30.45 -47.64 -51.13
C GLU A 116 29.58 -48.22 -50.02
N ALA A 117 29.15 -49.47 -50.13
CA ALA A 117 28.26 -50.11 -49.14
C ALA A 117 29.03 -50.61 -47.91
N ALA A 118 30.31 -50.94 -48.07
CA ALA A 118 31.17 -51.43 -47.00
C ALA A 118 32.03 -50.33 -46.34
N PHE A 119 31.91 -49.07 -46.77
CA PHE A 119 32.73 -47.99 -46.25
C PHE A 119 32.33 -47.55 -44.84
N ASP A 120 33.28 -47.60 -43.91
CA ASP A 120 33.09 -47.18 -42.52
C ASP A 120 33.47 -45.71 -42.31
N HIS A 121 32.47 -44.88 -41.97
CA HIS A 121 32.66 -43.46 -41.68
C HIS A 121 33.41 -43.20 -40.36
N GLN A 122 33.60 -44.18 -39.48
CA GLN A 122 34.49 -44.06 -38.32
C GLN A 122 35.95 -43.78 -38.73
N ALA A 123 36.33 -44.23 -39.93
CA ALA A 123 37.65 -43.98 -40.50
C ALA A 123 37.71 -42.70 -41.38
N SER A 124 36.70 -41.83 -41.30
CA SER A 124 36.65 -40.58 -42.08
C SER A 124 36.81 -39.34 -41.17
N ASP A 125 36.94 -38.17 -41.79
CA ASP A 125 36.99 -36.91 -41.05
C ASP A 125 35.61 -36.44 -40.53
N PHE A 126 34.52 -37.08 -40.97
CA PHE A 126 33.17 -36.83 -40.49
C PHE A 126 32.50 -38.12 -40.03
N VAL A 127 32.53 -38.36 -38.73
CA VAL A 127 31.93 -39.56 -38.13
C VAL A 127 30.41 -39.41 -38.11
N LEU A 128 29.70 -40.31 -38.78
CA LEU A 128 28.22 -40.29 -38.76
C LEU A 128 27.70 -40.63 -37.37
N ARG A 129 26.99 -39.68 -36.76
CA ARG A 129 26.36 -39.77 -35.45
C ARG A 129 24.90 -39.31 -35.54
N GLY A 130 24.10 -39.72 -34.55
CA GLY A 130 22.70 -39.32 -34.47
C GLY A 130 21.91 -39.61 -35.75
N ALA A 131 21.14 -38.62 -36.22
CA ALA A 131 20.29 -38.75 -37.40
C ALA A 131 21.09 -38.97 -38.70
N HIS A 132 22.34 -38.52 -38.76
CA HIS A 132 23.19 -38.61 -39.96
C HIS A 132 23.53 -40.06 -40.34
N GLN A 133 23.46 -41.01 -39.40
CA GLN A 133 23.71 -42.44 -39.68
C GLN A 133 22.70 -43.08 -40.63
N SER A 134 21.50 -42.49 -40.76
CA SER A 134 20.40 -43.02 -41.56
C SER A 134 20.28 -42.38 -42.95
N LEU A 135 21.17 -41.43 -43.28
CA LEU A 135 21.13 -40.70 -44.54
C LEU A 135 21.68 -41.54 -45.70
N ALA A 136 21.08 -41.36 -46.88
CA ALA A 136 21.64 -41.91 -48.11
C ALA A 136 22.92 -41.15 -48.50
N CYS A 137 23.95 -41.84 -49.03
CA CYS A 137 25.26 -41.27 -49.35
C CYS A 137 25.17 -39.98 -50.20
N ARG A 138 24.24 -39.96 -51.17
CA ARG A 138 23.97 -38.83 -52.07
C ARG A 138 23.48 -37.55 -51.39
N ALA A 139 23.01 -37.62 -50.13
CA ALA A 139 22.65 -36.45 -49.34
C ALA A 139 23.87 -35.61 -48.98
N CYS A 140 25.02 -36.26 -48.75
CA CYS A 140 26.28 -35.60 -48.40
C CYS A 140 27.27 -35.57 -49.58
N HIS A 141 27.19 -36.53 -50.51
CA HIS A 141 28.12 -36.70 -51.62
C HIS A 141 27.44 -36.50 -52.99
N PRO A 142 27.36 -35.27 -53.51
CA PRO A 142 26.77 -34.98 -54.81
C PRO A 142 27.65 -35.49 -55.97
N LYS A 143 27.03 -35.96 -57.07
CA LYS A 143 27.67 -36.66 -58.21
C LYS A 143 28.85 -35.95 -58.91
N LYS A 144 29.10 -34.67 -58.63
CA LYS A 144 30.13 -33.86 -59.31
C LYS A 144 31.37 -33.59 -58.43
N GLN A 145 31.42 -34.12 -57.22
CA GLN A 145 32.49 -33.84 -56.27
C GLN A 145 33.12 -35.13 -55.75
N ALA A 146 34.43 -35.12 -55.51
CA ALA A 146 35.10 -36.24 -54.87
C ALA A 146 34.59 -36.41 -53.43
N TYR A 147 34.42 -37.66 -52.97
CA TYR A 147 33.96 -37.97 -51.60
C TYR A 147 34.80 -37.25 -50.52
N SER A 148 36.10 -37.10 -50.73
CA SER A 148 37.04 -36.41 -49.83
C SER A 148 36.85 -34.90 -49.72
N GLN A 149 36.11 -34.29 -50.63
CA GLN A 149 35.89 -32.83 -50.65
C GLN A 149 34.54 -32.43 -50.05
N ALA A 150 33.75 -33.39 -49.57
CA ALA A 150 32.49 -33.10 -48.88
C ALA A 150 32.73 -32.19 -47.66
N LYS A 151 31.85 -31.22 -47.46
CA LYS A 151 31.90 -30.33 -46.29
C LYS A 151 31.45 -31.10 -45.05
N SER A 152 32.03 -30.75 -43.91
CA SER A 152 31.78 -31.42 -42.62
C SER A 152 31.32 -30.47 -41.51
N ASP A 153 31.30 -29.16 -41.76
CA ASP A 153 30.74 -28.19 -40.81
C ASP A 153 29.22 -28.10 -40.92
N CYS A 154 28.54 -28.00 -39.77
CA CYS A 154 27.09 -27.98 -39.65
C CYS A 154 26.45 -26.95 -40.60
N PHE A 155 26.99 -25.72 -40.59
CA PHE A 155 26.44 -24.60 -41.35
C PHE A 155 26.47 -24.83 -42.85
N SER A 156 27.55 -25.40 -43.42
CA SER A 156 27.64 -25.65 -44.86
C SER A 156 26.56 -26.60 -45.39
N CYS A 157 26.00 -27.47 -44.54
CA CYS A 157 24.90 -28.36 -44.89
C CYS A 157 23.52 -27.80 -44.47
N HIS A 158 23.45 -27.12 -43.33
CA HIS A 158 22.21 -26.67 -42.69
C HIS A 158 21.98 -25.15 -42.73
N GLU A 159 22.64 -24.42 -43.65
CA GLU A 159 22.46 -22.97 -43.79
C GLU A 159 21.00 -22.57 -43.99
N GLN A 160 20.24 -23.36 -44.77
CA GLN A 160 18.82 -23.11 -45.04
C GLN A 160 17.91 -23.52 -43.86
N ASP A 161 18.43 -24.31 -42.93
CA ASP A 161 17.71 -24.75 -41.73
C ASP A 161 17.93 -23.79 -40.55
N ASP A 162 18.77 -22.77 -40.70
CA ASP A 162 19.05 -21.79 -39.65
C ASP A 162 17.87 -20.82 -39.43
N ASN A 163 17.03 -21.19 -38.46
CA ASN A 163 15.92 -20.37 -38.00
C ASN A 163 16.36 -19.06 -37.32
N HIS A 164 17.64 -18.90 -36.97
CA HIS A 164 18.18 -17.70 -36.33
C HIS A 164 18.63 -16.63 -37.34
N ARG A 165 18.56 -16.92 -38.65
CA ARG A 165 18.85 -15.97 -39.74
C ARG A 165 20.28 -15.39 -39.65
N GLY A 166 21.25 -16.22 -39.27
CA GLY A 166 22.65 -15.87 -39.13
C GLY A 166 23.00 -15.03 -37.89
N ARG A 167 22.04 -14.74 -37.00
CA ARG A 167 22.26 -13.86 -35.84
C ARG A 167 23.14 -14.49 -34.74
N LEU A 168 23.18 -15.82 -34.68
CA LEU A 168 23.99 -16.58 -33.72
C LEU A 168 25.32 -17.09 -34.28
N GLY A 169 25.66 -16.74 -35.53
CA GLY A 169 26.86 -17.23 -36.20
C GLY A 169 26.71 -18.66 -36.74
N LYS A 170 27.84 -19.33 -37.01
CA LYS A 170 27.89 -20.62 -37.72
C LYS A 170 28.15 -21.84 -36.81
N SER A 171 28.46 -21.61 -35.54
CA SER A 171 28.76 -22.65 -34.55
C SER A 171 27.47 -23.15 -33.90
N CYS A 172 26.72 -23.96 -34.65
CA CYS A 172 25.43 -24.49 -34.22
C CYS A 172 25.55 -25.43 -33.02
N ASP A 173 26.71 -26.08 -32.88
CA ASP A 173 27.07 -27.11 -31.90
C ASP A 173 27.21 -26.58 -30.47
N ASN A 174 27.32 -25.26 -30.28
CA ASN A 174 27.26 -24.65 -28.94
C ASN A 174 25.87 -24.75 -28.31
N CYS A 175 24.84 -24.98 -29.12
CA CYS A 175 23.46 -25.11 -28.65
C CYS A 175 22.90 -26.46 -29.07
N HIS A 176 22.95 -26.78 -30.36
CA HIS A 176 22.25 -27.92 -30.94
C HIS A 176 23.09 -29.20 -30.98
N GLN A 177 22.42 -30.34 -30.81
CA GLN A 177 23.02 -31.66 -30.93
C GLN A 177 22.58 -32.37 -32.23
N GLU A 178 23.49 -33.17 -32.80
CA GLU A 178 23.29 -33.91 -34.05
C GLU A 178 22.36 -35.14 -33.90
N GLU A 179 22.10 -35.57 -32.67
CA GLU A 179 21.07 -36.57 -32.36
C GLU A 179 19.65 -35.99 -32.50
N ALA A 180 19.46 -34.74 -32.06
CA ALA A 180 18.18 -34.06 -32.10
C ALA A 180 18.33 -32.53 -32.04
N TRP A 181 18.07 -31.87 -33.17
CA TRP A 181 18.19 -30.41 -33.32
C TRP A 181 17.38 -29.58 -32.32
N LYS A 182 16.33 -30.15 -31.72
CA LYS A 182 15.46 -29.44 -30.76
C LYS A 182 16.06 -29.26 -29.37
N ARG A 183 17.11 -30.00 -29.00
CA ARG A 183 17.76 -29.84 -27.70
C ARG A 183 18.84 -28.75 -27.83
N ALA A 184 18.59 -27.60 -27.21
CA ALA A 184 19.60 -26.59 -26.98
C ALA A 184 20.22 -26.84 -25.59
N GLU A 185 21.53 -27.06 -25.49
CA GLU A 185 22.23 -27.22 -24.19
C GLU A 185 22.78 -25.92 -23.61
N PHE A 186 22.42 -24.78 -24.20
CA PHE A 186 22.84 -23.47 -23.71
C PHE A 186 22.24 -23.17 -22.33
N ASP A 187 23.10 -22.97 -21.34
CA ASP A 187 22.73 -22.68 -19.95
C ASP A 187 23.27 -21.31 -19.55
N HIS A 188 22.37 -20.37 -19.27
CA HIS A 188 22.76 -19.02 -18.84
C HIS A 188 23.61 -19.00 -17.56
N ASP A 189 23.45 -19.98 -16.66
CA ASP A 189 24.19 -20.04 -15.41
C ASP A 189 25.65 -20.48 -15.62
N LEU A 190 25.93 -21.22 -16.70
CA LEU A 190 27.26 -21.77 -17.00
C LEU A 190 27.97 -21.01 -18.12
N ASP A 191 27.22 -20.61 -19.15
CA ASP A 191 27.74 -20.07 -20.40
C ASP A 191 27.76 -18.53 -20.42
N THR A 192 27.15 -17.88 -19.42
CA THR A 192 27.06 -16.41 -19.35
C THR A 192 27.34 -15.87 -17.95
N ASN A 193 27.67 -14.58 -17.87
CA ASN A 193 27.80 -13.87 -16.59
C ASN A 193 26.47 -13.38 -16.02
N TYR A 194 25.35 -13.82 -16.60
CA TYR A 194 24.00 -13.43 -16.19
C TYR A 194 23.16 -14.67 -15.93
N PRO A 195 23.26 -15.27 -14.73
CA PRO A 195 22.46 -16.41 -14.36
C PRO A 195 20.97 -16.01 -14.34
N LEU A 196 20.12 -16.88 -14.86
CA LEU A 196 18.69 -16.62 -14.83
C LEU A 196 18.16 -17.02 -13.45
N GLU A 197 17.46 -16.12 -12.78
CA GLU A 197 16.92 -16.36 -11.44
C GLU A 197 15.40 -16.22 -11.41
N GLY A 198 14.77 -16.99 -10.51
CA GLY A 198 13.32 -16.96 -10.30
C GLY A 198 12.55 -17.19 -11.60
N LYS A 199 11.60 -16.29 -11.88
CA LYS A 199 10.73 -16.39 -13.07
C LYS A 199 11.44 -16.20 -14.41
N HIS A 200 12.65 -15.64 -14.41
CA HIS A 200 13.40 -15.48 -15.65
C HIS A 200 13.87 -16.81 -16.26
N ARG A 201 14.02 -17.87 -15.45
CA ARG A 201 14.36 -19.23 -15.93
C ARG A 201 13.28 -19.85 -16.83
N GLU A 202 12.04 -19.41 -16.69
CA GLU A 202 10.89 -19.94 -17.44
C GLU A 202 10.71 -19.22 -18.80
N LEU A 203 11.48 -18.16 -19.07
CA LEU A 203 11.32 -17.33 -20.26
C LEU A 203 12.06 -17.91 -21.47
N GLY A 204 11.40 -17.88 -22.63
CA GLY A 204 12.08 -18.13 -23.90
C GLY A 204 13.00 -16.98 -24.30
N CYS A 205 14.10 -17.29 -25.00
CA CYS A 205 15.20 -16.35 -25.28
C CYS A 205 14.72 -15.01 -25.88
N LYS A 206 13.78 -15.05 -26.84
CA LYS A 206 13.23 -13.87 -27.54
C LYS A 206 12.52 -12.86 -26.64
N LEU A 207 12.09 -13.26 -25.44
CA LEU A 207 11.43 -12.36 -24.49
C LEU A 207 12.43 -11.44 -23.79
N CYS A 208 13.68 -11.88 -23.66
CA CYS A 208 14.78 -11.07 -23.13
C CYS A 208 15.56 -10.40 -24.28
N HIS A 209 15.84 -11.16 -25.33
CA HIS A 209 16.58 -10.71 -26.51
C HIS A 209 15.66 -10.09 -27.56
N ALA A 210 15.25 -8.85 -27.32
CA ALA A 210 14.36 -8.11 -28.21
C ALA A 210 14.92 -8.05 -29.65
N GLY A 211 14.08 -8.41 -30.62
CA GLY A 211 14.48 -8.49 -32.02
C GLY A 211 15.47 -9.62 -32.33
N GLU A 212 15.65 -10.58 -31.41
CA GLU A 212 16.64 -11.67 -31.47
C GLU A 212 18.08 -11.14 -31.55
N ASN A 213 18.33 -10.00 -30.89
CA ASN A 213 19.67 -9.47 -30.67
C ASN A 213 20.23 -10.10 -29.39
N TYR A 214 21.09 -11.11 -29.57
CA TYR A 214 21.68 -11.88 -28.47
C TYR A 214 22.95 -11.25 -27.88
N LYS A 215 23.48 -10.19 -28.52
CA LYS A 215 24.63 -9.42 -28.05
C LYS A 215 24.17 -8.21 -27.26
N ASP A 216 24.92 -7.87 -26.22
CA ASP A 216 24.79 -6.63 -25.43
C ASP A 216 23.36 -6.37 -24.92
N THR A 217 22.65 -7.44 -24.55
CA THR A 217 21.30 -7.30 -23.99
C THR A 217 21.37 -6.57 -22.65
N PRO A 218 20.59 -5.49 -22.46
CA PRO A 218 20.63 -4.72 -21.22
C PRO A 218 20.31 -5.58 -20.00
N LEU A 219 21.14 -5.50 -18.97
CA LEU A 219 20.99 -6.29 -17.73
C LEU A 219 20.21 -5.55 -16.64
N ALA A 220 20.01 -4.24 -16.81
CA ALA A 220 19.28 -3.44 -15.82
C ALA A 220 17.78 -3.77 -15.87
N CYS A 221 17.16 -4.04 -14.72
CA CYS A 221 15.75 -4.43 -14.62
C CYS A 221 14.84 -3.45 -15.37
N VAL A 222 15.10 -2.14 -15.22
CA VAL A 222 14.31 -1.07 -15.87
C VAL A 222 14.33 -1.16 -17.40
N ALA A 223 15.40 -1.67 -18.01
CA ALA A 223 15.48 -1.78 -19.47
C ALA A 223 14.40 -2.71 -20.05
N CYS A 224 13.96 -3.70 -19.28
CA CYS A 224 12.89 -4.62 -19.66
C CYS A 224 11.55 -4.28 -18.98
N HIS A 225 11.58 -3.76 -17.76
CA HIS A 225 10.39 -3.55 -16.92
C HIS A 225 9.90 -2.10 -16.85
N GLN A 226 10.44 -1.17 -17.65
CA GLN A 226 10.01 0.23 -17.64
C GLN A 226 8.49 0.41 -17.80
N LEU A 227 7.88 -0.34 -18.72
CA LEU A 227 6.43 -0.26 -18.99
C LEU A 227 5.58 -0.92 -17.89
N ASN A 228 6.18 -1.80 -17.10
CA ASN A 228 5.53 -2.53 -16.02
C ASN A 228 5.76 -1.86 -14.66
N ASP A 229 6.55 -0.78 -14.61
CA ASP A 229 6.91 -0.12 -13.37
C ASP A 229 5.71 0.68 -12.81
N VAL A 230 5.04 0.09 -11.83
CA VAL A 230 3.94 0.71 -11.09
C VAL A 230 4.35 1.96 -10.31
N HIS A 231 5.66 2.19 -10.14
CA HIS A 231 6.19 3.37 -9.47
C HIS A 231 6.44 4.53 -10.41
N SER A 232 6.34 4.33 -11.73
CA SER A 232 6.60 5.36 -12.74
C SER A 232 7.97 6.04 -12.57
N GLY A 233 9.00 5.27 -12.22
CA GLY A 233 10.38 5.73 -12.03
C GLY A 233 10.65 6.46 -10.71
N LYS A 234 9.64 6.62 -9.84
CA LYS A 234 9.74 7.42 -8.60
C LYS A 234 10.81 6.92 -7.61
N TYR A 235 11.10 5.63 -7.62
CA TYR A 235 12.05 4.99 -6.71
C TYR A 235 13.41 4.69 -7.34
N GLY A 236 13.69 5.26 -8.53
CA GLY A 236 14.93 5.03 -9.27
C GLY A 236 15.02 3.63 -9.86
N ASN A 237 16.24 3.23 -10.27
CA ASN A 237 16.46 2.01 -11.06
C ASN A 237 16.92 0.80 -10.21
N SER A 238 17.02 0.95 -8.89
CA SER A 238 17.53 -0.09 -7.99
C SER A 238 16.42 -1.04 -7.54
N CYS A 239 15.73 -1.68 -8.48
CA CYS A 239 14.63 -2.61 -8.21
C CYS A 239 15.01 -3.74 -7.23
N PRO A 240 16.22 -4.36 -7.30
CA PRO A 240 16.63 -5.42 -6.38
C PRO A 240 16.82 -4.95 -4.93
N ALA A 241 16.76 -3.66 -4.63
CA ALA A 241 16.75 -3.16 -3.26
C ALA A 241 15.44 -3.49 -2.54
N CYS A 242 14.37 -3.81 -3.28
CA CYS A 242 13.06 -4.12 -2.71
C CYS A 242 12.47 -5.42 -3.26
N HIS A 243 12.54 -5.62 -4.57
CA HIS A 243 11.87 -6.73 -5.25
C HIS A 243 12.80 -7.92 -5.41
N ILE A 244 12.21 -9.11 -5.50
CA ILE A 244 12.90 -10.36 -5.80
C ILE A 244 12.50 -10.89 -7.18
N THR A 245 13.31 -11.80 -7.75
CA THR A 245 13.11 -12.34 -9.10
C THR A 245 12.00 -13.40 -9.18
N GLN A 246 11.50 -13.87 -8.03
CA GLN A 246 10.43 -14.86 -7.93
C GLN A 246 9.06 -14.24 -8.22
N GLU A 247 8.69 -13.14 -7.54
CA GLU A 247 7.45 -12.40 -7.78
C GLU A 247 7.62 -10.91 -7.42
N TRP A 248 7.13 -10.00 -8.26
CA TRP A 248 7.25 -8.54 -8.01
C TRP A 248 6.52 -8.06 -6.76
N LYS A 249 5.39 -8.69 -6.41
CA LYS A 249 4.61 -8.34 -5.20
C LYS A 249 5.33 -8.74 -3.91
N ASP A 250 6.27 -9.67 -3.99
CA ASP A 250 7.03 -10.15 -2.85
C ASP A 250 8.23 -9.23 -2.68
N LEU A 251 8.32 -8.63 -1.50
CA LEU A 251 9.38 -7.70 -1.15
C LEU A 251 10.32 -8.38 -0.17
N HIS A 252 11.62 -8.27 -0.41
CA HIS A 252 12.59 -8.58 0.64
C HIS A 252 12.75 -7.39 1.60
N PHE A 253 12.50 -6.17 1.11
CA PHE A 253 12.59 -4.96 1.92
C PHE A 253 11.56 -4.97 3.05
N ASN A 254 12.05 -4.78 4.26
CA ASN A 254 11.28 -4.69 5.48
C ASN A 254 11.56 -3.37 6.19
N HIS A 255 10.57 -2.49 6.18
CA HIS A 255 10.69 -1.15 6.75
C HIS A 255 11.12 -1.12 8.23
N ASP A 256 10.73 -2.12 9.03
CA ASP A 256 11.03 -2.21 10.47
C ASP A 256 12.47 -2.68 10.76
N LEU A 257 13.10 -3.34 9.79
CA LEU A 257 14.47 -3.87 9.88
C LEU A 257 15.47 -2.96 9.15
N ASP A 258 15.09 -2.51 7.95
CA ASP A 258 15.99 -1.78 7.04
C ASP A 258 15.99 -0.26 7.29
N THR A 259 15.06 0.24 8.11
CA THR A 259 14.99 1.67 8.45
C THR A 259 14.93 1.93 9.95
N LYS A 260 15.23 3.18 10.33
CA LYS A 260 15.12 3.62 11.73
C LYS A 260 13.68 3.91 12.17
N TYR A 261 12.73 3.98 11.24
CA TYR A 261 11.34 4.32 11.54
C TYR A 261 10.48 3.07 11.47
N LYS A 262 10.01 2.58 12.61
CA LYS A 262 9.18 1.37 12.65
C LYS A 262 7.72 1.71 12.40
N LEU A 263 7.08 1.00 11.48
CA LEU A 263 5.67 1.13 11.20
C LEU A 263 4.88 0.48 12.35
N LYS A 264 4.12 1.30 13.08
CA LYS A 264 3.32 0.87 14.24
C LYS A 264 1.84 1.13 13.99
N GLY A 265 1.01 0.25 14.56
CA GLY A 265 -0.44 0.30 14.49
C GLY A 265 -0.95 0.42 13.05
N GLY A 266 -1.84 1.40 12.80
CA GLY A 266 -2.45 1.64 11.48
C GLY A 266 -1.44 1.89 10.35
N HIS A 267 -0.25 2.44 10.65
CA HIS A 267 0.77 2.73 9.65
C HIS A 267 1.38 1.48 9.01
N LYS A 268 1.23 0.29 9.60
CA LYS A 268 1.68 -0.98 8.98
C LYS A 268 0.96 -1.28 7.67
N LYS A 269 -0.23 -0.70 7.46
CA LYS A 269 -1.03 -0.85 6.24
C LYS A 269 -0.85 0.31 5.26
N ALA A 270 -0.01 1.30 5.60
CA ALA A 270 0.20 2.45 4.73
C ALA A 270 0.98 2.01 3.48
N SER A 271 0.58 2.53 2.32
CA SER A 271 1.38 2.37 1.10
C SER A 271 2.61 3.26 1.17
N CYS A 272 3.67 2.88 0.46
CA CYS A 272 4.92 3.66 0.39
C CYS A 272 4.65 5.12 -0.02
N ASN A 273 3.80 5.32 -1.02
CA ASN A 273 3.39 6.63 -1.53
C ASN A 273 2.54 7.44 -0.52
N GLY A 274 1.93 6.81 0.47
CA GLY A 274 1.24 7.52 1.55
C GLY A 274 2.19 8.37 2.39
N CYS A 275 3.43 7.92 2.57
CA CYS A 275 4.45 8.63 3.33
C CYS A 275 5.50 9.31 2.43
N HIS A 276 5.93 8.63 1.37
CA HIS A 276 6.99 9.08 0.46
C HIS A 276 6.39 9.72 -0.79
N GLN A 277 6.20 11.04 -0.74
CA GLN A 277 5.76 11.84 -1.90
C GLN A 277 6.88 12.03 -2.93
N ASP A 278 8.14 11.98 -2.48
CA ASP A 278 9.35 12.10 -3.29
C ASP A 278 10.14 10.77 -3.25
N ASN A 279 11.26 10.71 -3.98
CA ASN A 279 12.20 9.58 -3.91
C ASN A 279 12.72 9.41 -2.46
N PRO A 280 12.48 8.25 -1.80
CA PRO A 280 12.85 8.00 -0.42
C PRO A 280 14.37 8.00 -0.18
N TYR A 281 15.16 7.78 -1.23
CA TYR A 281 16.62 7.82 -1.17
C TYR A 281 17.17 9.25 -1.21
N GLU A 282 16.39 10.21 -1.70
CA GLU A 282 16.78 11.62 -1.79
C GLU A 282 16.18 12.44 -0.64
N LYS A 283 14.91 12.17 -0.30
CA LYS A 283 14.17 12.99 0.65
C LYS A 283 13.35 12.15 1.62
N LYS A 284 13.66 12.30 2.90
CA LYS A 284 12.98 11.60 3.99
C LYS A 284 11.79 12.42 4.50
N PRO A 285 10.60 11.81 4.67
CA PRO A 285 9.47 12.47 5.30
C PRO A 285 9.78 12.89 6.74
N LYS A 286 9.14 13.97 7.18
CA LYS A 286 9.16 14.35 8.60
C LYS A 286 8.38 13.32 9.41
N GLN A 287 8.90 12.97 10.58
CA GLN A 287 8.34 11.90 11.43
C GLN A 287 7.26 12.39 12.41
N SER A 288 7.00 13.70 12.46
CA SER A 288 5.95 14.25 13.33
C SER A 288 4.56 13.92 12.80
N CYS A 289 3.63 13.55 13.70
CA CYS A 289 2.24 13.26 13.32
C CYS A 289 1.62 14.43 12.53
N TYR A 290 1.79 15.65 13.03
CA TYR A 290 1.24 16.85 12.42
C TYR A 290 1.76 17.12 11.01
N SER A 291 3.02 16.80 10.68
CA SER A 291 3.52 17.05 9.33
C SER A 291 2.83 16.21 8.25
N CYS A 292 2.27 15.06 8.62
CA CYS A 292 1.55 14.18 7.71
C CYS A 292 0.03 14.39 7.82
N HIS A 293 -0.48 14.54 9.05
CA HIS A 293 -1.91 14.55 9.35
C HIS A 293 -2.49 15.94 9.60
N ARG A 294 -1.80 17.01 9.18
CA ARG A 294 -2.29 18.39 9.35
C ARG A 294 -3.68 18.60 8.75
N LEU A 295 -3.96 17.99 7.60
CA LEU A 295 -5.25 18.11 6.91
C LEU A 295 -6.31 17.18 7.51
N ASP A 296 -5.89 16.16 8.25
CA ASP A 296 -6.78 15.21 8.94
C ASP A 296 -7.16 15.70 10.35
N ASP A 297 -6.51 16.76 10.85
CA ASP A 297 -6.75 17.29 12.19
C ASP A 297 -8.11 17.99 12.29
N VAL A 298 -9.09 17.24 12.80
CA VAL A 298 -10.46 17.72 13.06
C VAL A 298 -10.50 18.86 14.09
N HIS A 299 -9.49 18.97 14.95
CA HIS A 299 -9.39 20.02 15.96
C HIS A 299 -8.83 21.34 15.39
N LYS A 300 -8.45 21.37 14.11
CA LYS A 300 -7.98 22.57 13.40
C LYS A 300 -6.81 23.28 14.11
N GLY A 301 -5.91 22.50 14.73
CA GLY A 301 -4.74 23.01 15.46
C GLY A 301 -5.03 23.60 16.85
N VAL A 302 -6.30 23.62 17.30
CA VAL A 302 -6.69 24.16 18.61
C VAL A 302 -6.02 23.39 19.74
N ASN A 303 -5.90 22.06 19.59
CA ASN A 303 -5.28 21.18 20.56
C ASN A 303 -3.75 21.10 20.47
N GLY A 304 -3.14 21.81 19.50
CA GLY A 304 -1.71 21.83 19.23
C GLY A 304 -1.20 20.62 18.45
N GLU A 305 0.08 20.62 18.11
CA GLU A 305 0.69 19.66 17.17
C GLU A 305 1.16 18.34 17.82
N LYS A 306 1.12 18.24 19.16
CA LYS A 306 1.56 17.06 19.91
C LYS A 306 0.44 16.03 20.02
N CYS A 307 0.04 15.48 18.88
CA CYS A 307 -1.07 14.51 18.76
C CYS A 307 -0.90 13.30 19.69
N THR A 308 0.32 12.85 19.94
CA THR A 308 0.64 11.68 20.77
C THR A 308 0.32 11.85 22.26
N LYS A 309 -0.05 13.06 22.69
CA LYS A 309 -0.61 13.27 24.04
C LYS A 309 -2.00 12.69 24.19
N CYS A 310 -2.74 12.56 23.09
CA CYS A 310 -4.12 12.10 23.11
C CYS A 310 -4.34 10.87 22.23
N HIS A 311 -3.76 10.83 21.05
CA HIS A 311 -3.97 9.76 20.08
C HIS A 311 -2.81 8.78 20.07
N THR A 312 -3.12 7.54 19.74
CA THR A 312 -2.14 6.48 19.55
C THR A 312 -1.89 6.21 18.07
N THR A 313 -0.88 5.40 17.77
CA THR A 313 -0.63 4.94 16.39
C THR A 313 -1.60 3.83 15.93
N GLN A 314 -2.48 3.34 16.81
CA GLN A 314 -3.47 2.31 16.45
C GLN A 314 -4.63 2.91 15.65
N GLY A 315 -5.11 4.09 16.04
CA GLY A 315 -6.14 4.82 15.31
C GLY A 315 -6.52 6.12 16.01
N TRP A 316 -7.06 7.08 15.24
CA TRP A 316 -7.47 8.38 15.75
C TRP A 316 -8.65 8.33 16.74
N SER A 317 -9.52 7.32 16.59
CA SER A 317 -10.65 7.07 17.50
C SER A 317 -10.22 6.55 18.88
N GLU A 318 -9.00 5.99 18.99
CA GLU A 318 -8.45 5.53 20.26
C GLU A 318 -7.78 6.70 20.97
N VAL A 319 -8.56 7.39 21.79
CA VAL A 319 -8.07 8.48 22.64
C VAL A 319 -7.60 7.90 23.97
N ALA A 320 -6.31 8.05 24.26
CA ALA A 320 -5.69 7.64 25.51
C ALA A 320 -5.76 8.74 26.59
N PHE A 321 -6.03 9.98 26.19
CA PHE A 321 -6.14 11.12 27.09
C PHE A 321 -7.43 11.04 27.92
N ASP A 322 -7.27 11.23 29.22
CA ASP A 322 -8.34 11.12 30.21
C ASP A 322 -8.23 12.31 31.16
N HIS A 323 -9.24 13.18 31.19
CA HIS A 323 -9.24 14.37 32.03
C HIS A 323 -9.16 14.07 33.54
N ALA A 324 -9.66 12.92 34.00
CA ALA A 324 -9.57 12.54 35.40
C ALA A 324 -8.16 12.07 35.80
N LYS A 325 -7.35 11.62 34.83
CA LYS A 325 -5.99 11.11 35.07
C LYS A 325 -4.90 12.12 34.71
N ASP A 326 -5.09 12.83 33.60
CA ASP A 326 -4.06 13.68 32.99
C ASP A 326 -4.20 15.16 33.37
N THR A 327 -5.32 15.57 33.99
CA THR A 327 -5.53 16.94 34.47
C THR A 327 -6.13 16.97 35.88
N HIS A 328 -6.17 18.16 36.48
CA HIS A 328 -6.84 18.41 37.77
C HIS A 328 -8.33 18.75 37.61
N PHE A 329 -8.90 18.49 36.43
CA PHE A 329 -10.27 18.87 36.08
C PHE A 329 -10.98 17.66 35.45
N PRO A 330 -11.46 16.71 36.26
CA PRO A 330 -12.27 15.61 35.76
C PRO A 330 -13.59 16.15 35.21
N LEU A 331 -13.95 15.76 33.99
CA LEU A 331 -15.26 16.06 33.44
C LEU A 331 -16.30 15.16 34.14
N ARG A 332 -17.34 15.75 34.73
CA ARG A 332 -18.43 14.99 35.36
C ARG A 332 -19.79 15.57 34.96
N GLY A 333 -20.84 14.81 35.25
CA GLY A 333 -22.21 15.20 34.97
C GLY A 333 -22.40 15.53 33.48
N LYS A 334 -22.97 16.70 33.20
CA LYS A 334 -23.21 17.15 31.81
C LYS A 334 -21.93 17.47 31.03
N HIS A 335 -20.79 17.58 31.69
CA HIS A 335 -19.51 17.87 31.03
C HIS A 335 -18.81 16.62 30.49
N ASP A 336 -19.12 15.42 30.98
CA ASP A 336 -18.42 14.15 30.67
C ASP A 336 -18.38 13.81 29.17
N GLY A 337 -19.43 14.18 28.43
CA GLY A 337 -19.55 13.91 26.99
C GLY A 337 -19.16 15.07 26.07
N LEU A 338 -18.62 16.17 26.59
CA LEU A 338 -18.32 17.34 25.77
C LEU A 338 -17.07 17.12 24.90
N VAL A 339 -17.14 17.62 23.67
CA VAL A 339 -15.97 17.69 22.78
C VAL A 339 -15.00 18.77 23.28
N CYS A 340 -13.71 18.58 23.04
CA CYS A 340 -12.64 19.47 23.48
C CYS A 340 -12.91 20.96 23.14
N GLU A 341 -13.42 21.23 21.93
CA GLU A 341 -13.68 22.57 21.39
C GLU A 341 -14.82 23.29 22.12
N ALA A 342 -15.70 22.56 22.82
CA ALA A 342 -16.75 23.17 23.63
C ALA A 342 -16.14 24.07 24.72
N CYS A 343 -15.02 23.64 25.30
CA CYS A 343 -14.30 24.38 26.33
C CYS A 343 -13.05 25.08 25.77
N HIS A 344 -12.24 24.39 24.98
CA HIS A 344 -11.01 24.92 24.40
C HIS A 344 -11.28 25.62 23.06
N LYS A 345 -11.81 26.85 23.10
CA LYS A 345 -12.13 27.63 21.88
C LYS A 345 -10.92 28.31 21.23
N VAL A 346 -9.79 28.43 21.94
CA VAL A 346 -8.62 29.20 21.50
C VAL A 346 -7.37 28.32 21.49
N ALA A 347 -6.62 28.37 20.39
CA ALA A 347 -5.39 27.61 20.19
C ALA A 347 -4.17 28.21 20.94
N GLY A 348 -3.17 27.38 21.22
CA GLY A 348 -1.83 27.81 21.64
C GLY A 348 -1.66 28.13 23.13
N LYS A 349 -0.71 29.01 23.47
CA LYS A 349 -0.31 29.30 24.88
C LYS A 349 -1.40 29.99 25.72
N LYS A 350 -2.47 30.50 25.10
CA LYS A 350 -3.63 31.11 25.77
C LYS A 350 -4.71 30.08 26.16
N ARG A 351 -4.40 28.77 26.09
CA ARG A 351 -5.34 27.67 26.34
C ARG A 351 -5.72 27.47 27.83
N ALA A 352 -4.97 28.05 28.78
CA ALA A 352 -5.29 27.87 30.20
C ALA A 352 -6.69 28.44 30.50
N LEU A 353 -7.64 27.54 30.76
CA LEU A 353 -8.99 27.89 31.14
C LEU A 353 -9.07 28.13 32.64
N ARG A 354 -9.87 29.12 33.02
CA ARG A 354 -10.36 29.26 34.38
C ARG A 354 -11.43 28.18 34.60
N MET A 355 -11.35 27.49 35.74
CA MET A 355 -12.13 26.28 36.04
C MET A 355 -13.35 26.57 36.91
N GLU A 356 -13.51 27.82 37.33
CA GLU A 356 -14.68 28.29 38.06
C GLU A 356 -15.91 28.31 37.14
N CYS A 357 -17.08 27.89 37.65
CA CYS A 357 -18.31 27.79 36.85
C CYS A 357 -18.62 29.10 36.10
N VAL A 358 -18.50 30.24 36.79
CA VAL A 358 -18.74 31.58 36.24
C VAL A 358 -17.84 31.92 35.06
N ALA A 359 -16.64 31.33 34.95
CA ALA A 359 -15.74 31.61 33.84
C ALA A 359 -16.25 31.12 32.49
N CYS A 360 -17.20 30.18 32.49
CA CYS A 360 -17.84 29.64 31.30
C CYS A 360 -19.35 29.94 31.24
N HIS A 361 -20.00 30.03 32.39
CA HIS A 361 -21.46 30.13 32.52
C HIS A 361 -21.94 31.51 32.99
N MET A 362 -21.13 32.56 32.84
CA MET A 362 -21.57 33.93 33.19
C MET A 362 -22.84 34.33 32.43
N ASP A 363 -22.92 33.99 31.14
CA ASP A 363 -24.07 34.31 30.30
C ASP A 363 -25.31 33.47 30.63
N ASP A 364 -25.15 32.41 31.42
CA ASP A 364 -26.25 31.56 31.89
C ASP A 364 -26.81 32.01 33.26
N ASP A 365 -26.21 33.02 33.91
CA ASP A 365 -26.62 33.46 35.24
C ASP A 365 -27.97 34.19 35.23
N SER A 366 -29.02 33.52 35.72
CA SER A 366 -30.34 34.11 35.91
C SER A 366 -30.45 35.02 37.14
N HIS A 367 -29.43 35.06 38.00
CA HIS A 367 -29.47 35.79 39.28
C HIS A 367 -28.94 37.23 39.18
N ASN A 368 -28.60 37.71 37.99
CA ASN A 368 -28.07 39.05 37.75
C ASN A 368 -26.87 39.38 38.67
N GLU A 369 -25.93 38.44 38.81
CA GLU A 369 -24.69 38.57 39.60
C GLU A 369 -24.90 38.71 41.12
N GLN A 370 -26.13 38.57 41.64
CA GLN A 370 -26.42 38.82 43.06
C GLN A 370 -25.90 37.74 44.01
N GLN A 371 -25.62 36.54 43.52
CA GLN A 371 -25.26 35.36 44.35
C GLN A 371 -23.75 35.07 44.38
N GLY A 372 -22.92 35.89 43.72
CA GLY A 372 -21.48 35.69 43.65
C GLY A 372 -21.06 34.56 42.69
N ASP A 373 -19.79 34.13 42.78
CA ASP A 373 -19.17 33.19 41.83
C ASP A 373 -19.17 31.72 42.29
N GLN A 374 -19.60 31.46 43.53
CA GLN A 374 -19.62 30.12 44.14
C GLN A 374 -20.91 29.37 43.78
N CYS A 375 -21.18 29.22 42.49
CA CYS A 375 -22.41 28.62 41.96
C CYS A 375 -22.65 27.21 42.52
N GLN A 376 -21.58 26.46 42.78
CA GLN A 376 -21.61 25.09 43.29
C GLN A 376 -22.13 24.95 44.73
N ARG A 377 -22.39 26.06 45.44
CA ARG A 377 -23.06 26.03 46.74
C ARG A 377 -24.53 25.64 46.63
N CYS A 378 -25.16 25.99 45.51
CA CYS A 378 -26.57 25.72 45.26
C CYS A 378 -26.74 24.76 44.08
N HIS A 379 -25.94 24.91 43.03
CA HIS A 379 -26.04 24.13 41.80
C HIS A 379 -24.98 23.04 41.74
N ASN A 380 -25.12 22.09 40.83
CA ASN A 380 -24.13 21.03 40.63
C ASN A 380 -23.96 20.68 39.14
N GLU A 381 -22.97 19.83 38.86
CA GLU A 381 -22.55 19.46 37.51
C GLU A 381 -23.60 18.61 36.74
N GLN A 382 -24.66 18.13 37.40
CA GLN A 382 -25.75 17.38 36.75
C GLN A 382 -26.77 18.33 36.08
N GLY A 383 -26.88 19.57 36.56
CA GLY A 383 -27.70 20.61 35.97
C GLY A 383 -28.04 21.73 36.94
N TRP A 384 -28.35 22.92 36.40
CA TRP A 384 -28.69 24.12 37.18
C TRP A 384 -29.93 23.94 38.07
N SER A 385 -30.91 23.13 37.67
CA SER A 385 -32.15 22.92 38.42
C SER A 385 -32.23 21.57 39.13
N VAL A 386 -31.14 20.80 39.15
CA VAL A 386 -31.11 19.46 39.75
C VAL A 386 -30.60 19.57 41.18
N ASP A 387 -31.40 19.11 42.15
CA ASP A 387 -31.05 19.06 43.58
C ASP A 387 -30.45 20.39 44.09
N VAL A 388 -31.14 21.50 43.82
CA VAL A 388 -30.67 22.82 44.24
C VAL A 388 -30.57 22.86 45.77
N LEU A 389 -29.36 23.06 46.28
CA LEU A 389 -29.03 23.05 47.71
C LEU A 389 -29.37 24.40 48.36
N PHE A 390 -30.65 24.74 48.39
CA PHE A 390 -31.17 25.91 49.10
C PHE A 390 -32.46 25.56 49.85
N ASP A 391 -32.51 25.96 51.12
CA ASP A 391 -33.63 25.69 52.01
C ASP A 391 -34.27 27.01 52.47
N HIS A 392 -35.54 27.22 52.10
CA HIS A 392 -36.31 28.40 52.49
C HIS A 392 -36.61 28.45 53.99
N ASP A 393 -36.58 27.33 54.70
CA ASP A 393 -36.82 27.29 56.15
C ASP A 393 -35.68 27.97 56.92
N LEU A 394 -34.50 28.10 56.31
CA LEU A 394 -33.36 28.85 56.84
C LEU A 394 -33.39 30.34 56.45
N GLY A 395 -34.36 30.74 55.63
CA GLY A 395 -34.52 32.10 55.11
C GLY A 395 -35.49 32.97 55.90
N GLY A 396 -35.67 34.20 55.42
CA GLY A 396 -36.61 35.16 56.01
C GLY A 396 -38.07 34.96 55.60
N PHE A 397 -38.38 33.90 54.84
CA PHE A 397 -39.71 33.50 54.39
C PHE A 397 -39.75 31.96 54.19
N PRO A 398 -40.08 31.20 55.25
CA PRO A 398 -40.28 29.75 55.15
C PRO A 398 -41.46 29.42 54.24
N LEU A 399 -41.28 28.49 53.30
CA LEU A 399 -42.34 28.09 52.38
C LEU A 399 -43.27 27.09 53.07
N ILE A 400 -44.28 27.60 53.78
CA ILE A 400 -45.27 26.80 54.48
C ILE A 400 -46.59 26.70 53.71
N GLY A 401 -47.30 25.59 53.92
CA GLY A 401 -48.57 25.31 53.25
C GLY A 401 -48.42 25.20 51.74
N GLN A 402 -49.32 25.85 51.00
CA GLN A 402 -49.34 25.75 49.53
C GLN A 402 -48.11 26.39 48.86
N HIS A 403 -47.43 27.32 49.53
CA HIS A 403 -46.22 27.96 48.99
C HIS A 403 -45.03 26.99 48.81
N SER A 404 -45.02 25.86 49.53
CA SER A 404 -43.95 24.85 49.44
C SER A 404 -43.87 24.15 48.09
N ALA A 405 -44.96 24.17 47.30
CA ALA A 405 -45.02 23.54 45.98
C ALA A 405 -44.71 24.51 44.83
N LEU A 406 -44.43 25.79 45.13
CA LEU A 406 -44.18 26.79 44.09
C LEU A 406 -42.74 26.72 43.58
N ALA A 407 -42.58 26.99 42.29
CA ALA A 407 -41.26 27.18 41.69
C ALA A 407 -40.68 28.55 42.08
N CYS A 408 -39.36 28.64 42.17
CA CYS A 408 -38.63 29.84 42.59
C CYS A 408 -39.07 31.11 41.85
N GLU A 409 -39.29 31.01 40.54
CA GLU A 409 -39.63 32.12 39.64
C GLU A 409 -41.02 32.70 39.94
N SER A 410 -41.90 31.92 40.59
CA SER A 410 -43.23 32.39 40.99
C SER A 410 -43.14 33.45 42.10
N CYS A 411 -42.10 33.39 42.92
CA CYS A 411 -41.83 34.36 43.97
C CYS A 411 -40.74 35.38 43.56
N HIS A 412 -39.72 34.92 42.82
CA HIS A 412 -38.59 35.72 42.37
C HIS A 412 -38.76 36.22 40.93
N ILE A 413 -39.88 36.87 40.65
CA ILE A 413 -40.32 37.30 39.30
C ILE A 413 -39.26 38.17 38.59
N SER A 414 -38.52 38.99 39.34
CA SER A 414 -37.49 39.88 38.79
C SER A 414 -36.13 39.21 38.59
N GLY A 415 -35.99 37.92 38.93
CA GLY A 415 -34.69 37.24 39.04
C GLY A 415 -33.82 37.77 40.19
N ARG A 416 -34.37 38.64 41.05
CA ARG A 416 -33.70 39.14 42.25
C ARG A 416 -34.11 38.30 43.44
N PHE A 417 -33.14 37.55 43.98
CA PHE A 417 -33.38 36.61 45.07
C PHE A 417 -33.23 37.23 46.46
N LYS A 418 -32.53 38.37 46.56
CA LYS A 418 -32.31 39.07 47.85
C LYS A 418 -33.47 39.97 48.28
N ASP A 419 -34.25 40.47 47.32
CA ASP A 419 -35.18 41.57 47.52
C ASP A 419 -36.63 41.17 47.23
N ALA A 420 -36.98 39.88 47.38
CA ALA A 420 -38.36 39.44 47.19
C ALA A 420 -39.25 40.01 48.30
N GLU A 421 -40.32 40.69 47.91
CA GLU A 421 -41.33 41.19 48.84
C GLU A 421 -42.08 40.03 49.48
N LYS A 422 -42.29 40.10 50.79
CA LYS A 422 -42.81 39.00 51.62
C LYS A 422 -44.24 39.24 52.11
N ALA A 423 -44.77 40.43 51.89
CA ALA A 423 -46.10 40.78 52.40
C ALA A 423 -47.17 40.08 51.54
N CYS A 424 -48.16 39.45 52.17
CA CYS A 424 -49.19 38.68 51.47
C CYS A 424 -49.84 39.46 50.32
N HIS A 425 -50.17 40.72 50.55
CA HIS A 425 -50.84 41.59 49.58
C HIS A 425 -49.99 41.92 48.34
N THR A 426 -48.65 41.80 48.39
CA THR A 426 -47.82 42.10 47.21
C THR A 426 -47.96 41.04 46.13
N CYS A 427 -48.34 39.82 46.51
CA CYS A 427 -48.59 38.71 45.59
C CYS A 427 -50.08 38.45 45.39
N HIS A 428 -50.86 38.53 46.47
CA HIS A 428 -52.27 38.15 46.48
C HIS A 428 -53.24 39.33 46.33
N GLN A 429 -52.78 40.48 45.82
CA GLN A 429 -53.65 41.64 45.59
C GLN A 429 -54.87 41.30 44.71
N GLN A 430 -54.68 40.44 43.71
CA GLN A 430 -55.74 40.04 42.78
C GLN A 430 -56.68 38.98 43.36
N ASP A 431 -56.25 38.31 44.43
CA ASP A 431 -57.04 37.28 45.12
C ASP A 431 -57.91 37.87 46.24
N ASP A 432 -57.77 39.17 46.54
CA ASP A 432 -58.51 39.83 47.62
C ASP A 432 -59.99 39.99 47.29
N VAL A 433 -60.78 39.01 47.73
CA VAL A 433 -62.25 39.03 47.66
C VAL A 433 -62.90 40.08 48.57
N HIS A 434 -62.11 40.75 49.42
CA HIS A 434 -62.63 41.75 50.34
C HIS A 434 -62.55 43.18 49.80
N GLU A 435 -62.05 43.37 48.59
CA GLU A 435 -61.99 44.67 47.90
C GLU A 435 -61.24 45.74 48.73
N GLY A 436 -60.20 45.35 49.47
CA GLY A 436 -59.40 46.25 50.30
C GLY A 436 -60.12 46.83 51.52
N ARG A 437 -61.24 46.22 51.96
CA ARG A 437 -62.02 46.70 53.12
C ARG A 437 -61.39 46.33 54.47
N PHE A 438 -60.49 45.35 54.52
CA PHE A 438 -59.82 44.92 55.75
C PHE A 438 -58.34 45.36 55.75
N LEU A 439 -57.61 45.00 56.80
CA LEU A 439 -56.18 45.33 56.96
C LEU A 439 -55.29 44.37 56.17
N ASP A 440 -54.07 44.81 55.86
CA ASP A 440 -53.12 44.06 55.02
C ASP A 440 -52.46 42.86 55.73
N SER A 441 -52.69 42.70 57.04
CA SER A 441 -52.26 41.53 57.83
C SER A 441 -53.20 40.35 57.63
N CYS A 442 -53.17 39.78 56.43
CA CYS A 442 -53.99 38.65 56.00
C CYS A 442 -53.86 37.44 56.94
N GLU A 443 -52.67 37.23 57.50
CA GLU A 443 -52.31 36.14 58.42
C GLU A 443 -53.07 36.14 59.75
N ASN A 444 -53.71 37.26 60.12
CA ASN A 444 -54.57 37.31 61.30
C ASN A 444 -55.88 36.55 61.12
N CYS A 445 -56.27 36.33 59.86
CA CYS A 445 -57.49 35.64 59.51
C CYS A 445 -57.19 34.36 58.75
N HIS A 446 -56.38 34.42 57.70
CA HIS A 446 -56.15 33.35 56.75
C HIS A 446 -54.87 32.56 57.06
N THR A 447 -54.83 31.31 56.61
CA THR A 447 -53.64 30.47 56.76
C THR A 447 -53.00 30.20 55.39
N PRO A 448 -51.67 30.00 55.33
CA PRO A 448 -50.99 29.61 54.08
C PRO A 448 -51.41 28.24 53.51
N ASN A 449 -52.24 27.48 54.23
CA ASN A 449 -52.76 26.19 53.79
C ASN A 449 -54.00 26.33 52.90
N ASP A 450 -54.84 27.35 53.13
CA ASP A 450 -55.99 27.70 52.29
C ASP A 450 -56.62 29.02 52.77
N TRP A 451 -57.05 29.88 51.84
CA TRP A 451 -57.76 31.13 52.17
C TRP A 451 -59.08 30.90 52.92
N SER A 452 -59.76 29.78 52.65
CA SER A 452 -61.00 29.40 53.34
C SER A 452 -60.77 28.81 54.73
N LEU A 453 -59.55 28.34 55.02
CA LEU A 453 -59.14 27.91 56.35
C LEU A 453 -58.73 29.14 57.17
N TRP A 454 -59.73 29.91 57.57
CA TRP A 454 -59.54 31.04 58.47
C TRP A 454 -59.71 30.64 59.94
N LEU A 455 -58.99 31.31 60.84
CA LEU A 455 -59.02 31.06 62.29
C LEU A 455 -59.59 32.24 63.07
N PHE A 456 -60.16 33.23 62.37
CA PHE A 456 -60.67 34.44 63.00
C PHE A 456 -61.98 34.17 63.74
N GLU A 457 -61.95 34.37 65.05
CA GLU A 457 -63.11 34.29 65.94
C GLU A 457 -63.45 35.68 66.48
N HIS A 458 -64.53 36.28 65.95
CA HIS A 458 -64.93 37.65 66.27
C HIS A 458 -65.12 37.88 67.78
N ALA A 459 -65.63 36.89 68.52
CA ALA A 459 -65.85 36.98 69.97
C ALA A 459 -64.56 36.90 70.81
N ARG A 460 -63.48 36.32 70.27
CA ARG A 460 -62.19 36.21 70.97
C ARG A 460 -61.24 37.35 70.63
N GLN A 461 -61.29 37.81 69.38
CA GLN A 461 -60.34 38.79 68.84
C GLN A 461 -60.92 40.21 68.78
N THR A 462 -62.20 40.40 69.10
CA THR A 462 -62.83 41.73 69.18
C THR A 462 -63.73 41.83 70.41
N ASP A 463 -64.09 43.07 70.75
CA ASP A 463 -65.01 43.38 71.85
C ASP A 463 -66.50 43.19 71.50
N TYR A 464 -66.84 42.53 70.37
CA TYR A 464 -68.22 42.39 69.89
C TYR A 464 -68.55 40.95 69.49
N PRO A 465 -69.17 40.13 70.36
CA PRO A 465 -69.55 38.76 70.00
C PRO A 465 -70.74 38.75 69.02
N LEU A 466 -70.63 37.96 67.96
CA LEU A 466 -71.70 37.79 66.96
C LEU A 466 -72.74 36.77 67.46
N GLU A 467 -73.75 37.27 68.16
CA GLU A 467 -74.81 36.45 68.76
C GLU A 467 -76.15 36.58 68.04
N GLY A 468 -77.00 35.56 68.17
CA GLY A 468 -78.36 35.57 67.66
C GLY A 468 -78.38 35.60 66.12
N LYS A 469 -79.11 36.53 65.53
CA LYS A 469 -79.20 36.66 64.06
C LYS A 469 -77.94 37.23 63.40
N HIS A 470 -76.95 37.65 64.18
CA HIS A 470 -75.66 38.06 63.66
C HIS A 470 -74.66 36.90 63.52
N GLU A 471 -74.96 35.75 64.12
CA GLU A 471 -74.15 34.54 64.00
C GLU A 471 -74.18 34.03 62.56
N GLY A 472 -73.01 33.71 62.01
CA GLY A 472 -72.87 33.21 60.64
C GLY A 472 -73.08 34.26 59.52
N LEU A 473 -73.25 35.53 59.85
CA LEU A 473 -73.28 36.59 58.84
C LEU A 473 -71.90 36.78 58.21
N SER A 474 -71.87 37.02 56.89
CA SER A 474 -70.65 37.43 56.20
C SER A 474 -70.16 38.77 56.74
N CYS A 475 -68.84 38.92 56.87
CA CYS A 475 -68.17 40.15 57.32
C CYS A 475 -68.67 41.39 56.55
N HIS A 476 -68.90 41.25 55.23
CA HIS A 476 -69.40 42.32 54.35
C HIS A 476 -70.80 42.83 54.71
N SER A 477 -71.58 42.05 55.47
CA SER A 477 -72.91 42.46 55.96
C SER A 477 -72.79 43.65 56.93
N CYS A 478 -71.70 43.68 57.70
CA CYS A 478 -71.41 44.71 58.70
C CYS A 478 -70.33 45.68 58.20
N HIS A 479 -69.21 45.16 57.67
CA HIS A 479 -68.08 45.93 57.16
C HIS A 479 -68.31 46.37 55.70
N LYS A 480 -69.20 47.36 55.53
CA LYS A 480 -69.55 47.92 54.21
C LYS A 480 -68.53 48.92 53.67
N ILE A 481 -67.67 49.44 54.52
CA ILE A 481 -66.58 50.37 54.20
C ILE A 481 -65.27 49.84 54.77
N LYS A 482 -64.15 50.40 54.33
CA LYS A 482 -62.82 50.04 54.84
C LYS A 482 -62.75 50.25 56.35
N ILE A 483 -62.22 49.25 57.05
CA ILE A 483 -61.97 49.30 58.49
C ILE A 483 -60.85 50.31 58.75
N ASP A 484 -61.14 51.24 59.65
CA ASP A 484 -60.18 52.20 60.19
C ASP A 484 -59.72 51.69 61.57
N PRO A 485 -58.44 51.31 61.74
CA PRO A 485 -57.89 50.88 63.03
C PRO A 485 -58.06 51.92 64.13
N ASP A 486 -58.01 53.21 63.76
CA ASP A 486 -58.00 54.32 64.72
C ASP A 486 -59.43 54.80 65.05
N ASN A 487 -60.42 54.34 64.30
CA ASN A 487 -61.83 54.75 64.46
C ASN A 487 -62.78 53.55 64.43
N LYS A 488 -62.89 52.88 65.59
CA LYS A 488 -63.75 51.70 65.76
C LYS A 488 -65.21 51.99 65.41
N MET A 489 -65.83 51.09 64.65
CA MET A 489 -67.26 51.16 64.31
C MET A 489 -68.13 51.12 65.59
N SER A 490 -69.17 51.94 65.64
CA SER A 490 -70.13 51.93 66.75
C SER A 490 -70.89 50.61 66.82
N GLN A 491 -70.85 49.98 67.99
CA GLN A 491 -71.49 48.69 68.30
C GLN A 491 -72.97 48.82 68.72
N THR A 492 -73.55 50.02 68.63
CA THR A 492 -74.96 50.22 69.03
C THR A 492 -75.92 49.65 68.00
N CYS A 493 -77.04 49.06 68.42
CA CYS A 493 -78.04 48.54 67.48
C CYS A 493 -78.52 49.62 66.48
N TYR A 494 -78.64 50.87 66.95
CA TYR A 494 -79.11 51.97 66.12
C TYR A 494 -78.12 52.40 65.03
N SER A 495 -76.80 52.34 65.25
CA SER A 495 -75.83 52.71 64.20
C SER A 495 -75.97 51.82 62.97
N CYS A 496 -76.28 50.53 63.16
CA CYS A 496 -76.45 49.57 62.07
C CYS A 496 -77.90 49.51 61.54
N HIS A 497 -78.90 49.62 62.42
CA HIS A 497 -80.32 49.40 62.07
C HIS A 497 -81.15 50.69 62.02
N SER A 498 -80.55 51.88 61.98
CA SER A 498 -81.28 53.16 61.95
C SER A 498 -82.33 53.27 60.84
N GLN A 499 -82.07 52.67 59.67
CA GLN A 499 -83.01 52.65 58.54
C GLN A 499 -84.15 51.63 58.71
N GLN A 500 -84.01 50.71 59.65
CA GLN A 500 -85.00 49.66 59.94
C GLN A 500 -85.91 50.03 61.12
N ASP A 501 -85.67 51.19 61.76
CA ASP A 501 -86.47 51.66 62.89
C ASP A 501 -87.88 52.10 62.45
N LYS A 502 -88.85 51.20 62.61
CA LYS A 502 -90.27 51.46 62.34
C LYS A 502 -90.87 52.53 63.25
N HIS A 503 -90.26 52.81 64.40
CA HIS A 503 -90.74 53.81 65.35
C HIS A 503 -90.27 55.23 65.01
N ARG A 504 -89.44 55.40 63.98
CA ARG A 504 -88.95 56.70 63.51
C ARG A 504 -88.37 57.54 64.68
N LYS A 505 -87.57 56.91 65.54
CA LYS A 505 -86.90 57.48 66.72
C LYS A 505 -87.82 57.85 67.90
N ALA A 506 -89.10 57.48 67.88
CA ALA A 506 -90.05 57.83 68.95
C ALA A 506 -89.63 57.33 70.35
N PHE A 507 -88.88 56.23 70.43
CA PHE A 507 -88.41 55.64 71.70
C PHE A 507 -86.91 55.81 71.96
N GLY A 508 -86.24 56.73 71.23
CA GLY A 508 -84.81 56.96 71.32
C GLY A 508 -83.98 55.95 70.50
N ARG A 509 -82.67 55.89 70.77
CA ARG A 509 -81.67 55.10 69.99
C ARG A 509 -81.15 53.85 70.70
N ARG A 510 -81.65 53.56 71.91
CA ARG A 510 -81.23 52.42 72.74
C ARG A 510 -82.16 51.23 72.53
N CYS A 511 -82.13 50.68 71.32
CA CYS A 511 -83.02 49.60 70.89
C CYS A 511 -82.87 48.33 71.76
N GLU A 512 -81.67 48.08 72.27
CA GLU A 512 -81.30 46.93 73.10
C GLU A 512 -82.07 46.84 74.43
N ARG A 513 -82.68 47.95 74.89
CA ARG A 513 -83.51 47.95 76.10
C ARG A 513 -84.79 47.13 75.95
N CYS A 514 -85.31 47.02 74.73
CA CYS A 514 -86.58 46.37 74.43
C CYS A 514 -86.40 45.23 73.43
N HIS A 515 -85.40 45.28 72.55
CA HIS A 515 -85.16 44.27 71.53
C HIS A 515 -83.92 43.44 71.86
N THR A 516 -83.88 42.21 71.35
CA THR A 516 -82.75 41.29 71.52
C THR A 516 -82.04 41.04 70.19
N SER A 517 -80.82 40.51 70.25
CA SER A 517 -80.04 40.08 69.07
C SER A 517 -80.66 38.88 68.34
N ARG A 518 -81.63 38.18 68.95
CA ARG A 518 -82.34 37.04 68.33
C ARG A 518 -83.43 37.48 67.36
N SER A 519 -84.15 38.55 67.68
CA SER A 519 -85.21 39.11 66.83
C SER A 519 -85.66 40.48 67.36
N PHE A 520 -85.85 41.44 66.45
CA PHE A 520 -86.50 42.71 66.79
C PHE A 520 -87.99 42.54 67.14
N SER A 521 -88.60 41.41 66.81
CA SER A 521 -89.99 41.11 67.20
C SER A 521 -90.07 40.51 68.61
N ASP A 522 -88.95 40.03 69.15
CA ASP A 522 -88.87 39.47 70.50
C ASP A 522 -88.62 40.61 71.48
N ILE A 523 -89.69 41.06 72.12
CA ILE A 523 -89.65 42.20 73.06
C ILE A 523 -89.33 41.69 74.46
N GLN A 524 -88.19 42.12 75.01
CA GLN A 524 -87.88 41.96 76.41
C GLN A 524 -88.38 43.16 77.20
N MET A 525 -89.24 42.91 78.19
CA MET A 525 -89.58 43.91 79.19
C MET A 525 -88.57 43.77 80.33
N LEU A 526 -87.62 44.70 80.41
CA LEU A 526 -86.76 44.82 81.59
C LEU A 526 -87.67 45.04 82.81
N LYS A 527 -87.78 44.03 83.69
CA LYS A 527 -88.31 44.26 85.04
C LYS A 527 -87.38 45.27 85.71
N ARG A 528 -87.98 46.34 86.24
CA ARG A 528 -87.27 47.42 86.94
C ARG A 528 -86.40 46.90 88.05
#